data_AF-A0A0P9D676-F1
#
_entry.id   AF-A0A0P9D676-F1
#
_cell.length_a   1.000
_cell.length_b   1.000
_cell.length_c   1.000
_cell.angle_alpha   90.00
_cell.angle_beta   90.00
_cell.angle_gamma   90.00
#
_symmetry.space_group_name_H-M   'P 1'
#
loop_
_entity.id
_entity.type
_entity.pdbx_description
1 polymer ?
#
loop_
_entity_poly.entity_id
_entity_poly.type
_entity_poly.pdbx_seq_one_letter_code
_entity_poly.pdbx_strand_id
1 'polypeptide(L)'
;MKTTQHTAEQIVKILEQAEKGEQTIAALCREHAIAENTFYRWRKAYGGMSVNEAQRLKELEKENARLKRLLAERMLENDLLKELLQKKG
;
A
#
# COMPACT_ATOMS: atom_id res chain seq x y z
N MET A 1 2.18 -2.38 15.32
CA MET A 1 3.10 -2.05 14.21
C MET A 1 3.53 -0.60 14.38
N LYS A 2 4.82 -0.30 14.36
CA LYS A 2 5.32 1.09 14.48
C LYS A 2 4.72 1.92 13.34
N THR A 3 4.07 3.03 13.68
CA THR A 3 3.54 4.00 12.72
C THR A 3 4.69 4.48 11.82
N THR A 4 4.58 4.20 10.52
CA THR A 4 5.56 4.69 9.53
C THR A 4 5.48 6.21 9.48
N GLN A 5 6.59 6.87 9.83
CA GLN A 5 6.68 8.34 9.89
C GLN A 5 6.61 8.99 8.50
N HIS A 6 6.76 8.20 7.43
CA HIS A 6 6.71 8.65 6.04
C HIS A 6 5.55 8.02 5.29
N THR A 7 4.87 8.85 4.51
CA THR A 7 3.81 8.47 3.57
C THR A 7 4.41 7.87 2.30
N ALA A 8 3.64 7.09 1.54
CA ALA A 8 4.11 6.49 0.28
C ALA A 8 4.52 7.57 -0.73
N GLU A 9 3.79 8.69 -0.74
CA GLU A 9 4.05 9.84 -1.59
C GLU A 9 5.38 10.53 -1.25
N GLN A 10 5.71 10.62 0.04
CA GLN A 10 7.03 11.12 0.48
C GLN A 10 8.16 10.16 0.09
N ILE A 11 7.94 8.85 0.25
CA ILE A 11 8.91 7.82 -0.13
C ILE A 11 9.22 7.91 -1.62
N VAL A 12 8.20 7.97 -2.47
CA VAL A 12 8.39 8.04 -3.93
C VAL A 12 9.14 9.31 -4.33
N LYS A 13 8.82 10.48 -3.76
CA LYS A 13 9.54 11.73 -4.05
C LYS A 13 11.04 11.65 -3.70
N ILE A 14 11.38 11.00 -2.58
CA ILE A 14 12.79 10.81 -2.19
C ILE A 14 13.48 9.88 -3.19
N LEU A 15 12.82 8.81 -3.64
CA LEU A 15 13.36 7.90 -4.65
C LEU A 15 13.56 8.62 -6.01
N GLU A 16 12.60 9.44 -6.45
CA GLU A 16 12.72 10.26 -7.66
C GLU A 16 13.89 11.25 -7.56
N GLN A 17 14.11 11.89 -6.39
CA GLN A 17 15.28 12.76 -6.16
C GLN A 17 16.60 11.99 -6.30
N ALA A 18 16.65 10.73 -5.83
CA ALA A 18 17.81 9.88 -6.02
C ALA A 18 18.03 9.47 -7.49
N GLU A 19 16.95 9.27 -8.26
CA GLU A 19 17.01 8.91 -9.68
C GLU A 19 17.52 10.06 -10.56
N LYS A 20 17.28 11.32 -10.17
CA LYS A 20 17.86 12.49 -10.84
C LYS A 20 19.39 12.57 -10.73
N GLY A 21 19.98 11.94 -9.71
CA GLY A 21 21.43 11.84 -9.56
C GLY A 21 22.14 13.12 -9.13
N GLU A 22 21.40 14.14 -8.65
CA GLU A 22 21.96 15.44 -8.25
C GLU A 22 22.79 15.36 -6.94
N GLN A 23 22.56 14.34 -6.10
CA GLN A 23 23.31 14.12 -4.86
C GLN A 23 23.51 12.63 -4.57
N THR A 24 24.50 12.31 -3.73
CA THR A 24 24.74 10.92 -3.29
C THR A 24 23.60 10.40 -2.40
N ILE A 25 23.36 9.09 -2.42
CA ILE A 25 22.36 8.44 -1.55
C ILE A 25 22.64 8.74 -0.08
N ALA A 26 23.92 8.77 0.33
CA ALA A 26 24.32 9.11 1.70
C ALA A 26 23.94 10.55 2.09
N ALA A 27 24.10 11.51 1.18
CA ALA A 27 23.70 12.90 1.42
C ALA A 27 22.17 13.03 1.51
N LEU A 28 21.44 12.39 0.59
CA LEU A 28 19.99 12.33 0.59
C LEU A 28 19.42 11.71 1.87
N CYS A 29 20.02 10.62 2.33
CA CYS A 29 19.60 9.96 3.56
C CYS A 29 19.78 10.87 4.79
N ARG A 30 20.86 11.66 4.85
CA ARG A 30 21.07 12.66 5.91
C ARG A 30 20.06 13.79 5.86
N GLU A 31 19.77 14.32 4.67
CA GLU A 31 18.80 15.40 4.46
C GLU A 31 17.39 15.01 4.93
N HIS A 32 16.95 13.80 4.58
CA HIS A 32 15.63 13.29 4.94
C HIS A 32 15.59 12.57 6.31
N ALA A 33 16.70 12.59 7.05
CA ALA A 33 16.85 11.92 8.35
C ALA A 33 16.48 10.42 8.32
N ILE A 34 16.85 9.71 7.24
CA ILE A 34 16.62 8.27 7.06
C ILE A 34 17.93 7.50 7.04
N ALA A 35 17.88 6.23 7.44
CA ALA A 35 19.02 5.33 7.27
C ALA A 35 19.11 4.85 5.80
N GLU A 36 20.33 4.62 5.29
CA GLU A 36 20.52 4.09 3.92
C GLU A 36 19.83 2.75 3.71
N ASN A 37 19.82 1.87 4.72
CA ASN A 37 19.07 0.61 4.65
C ASN A 37 17.56 0.84 4.44
N THR A 38 16.99 1.88 5.05
CA THR A 38 15.58 2.28 4.83
C THR A 38 15.36 2.71 3.38
N PHE A 39 16.28 3.51 2.83
CA PHE A 39 16.23 3.94 1.43
C PHE A 39 16.24 2.73 0.47
N TYR A 40 17.14 1.76 0.64
CA TYR A 40 17.18 0.59 -0.24
C TYR A 40 15.95 -0.32 -0.09
N ARG A 41 15.39 -0.44 1.13
CA ARG A 41 14.11 -1.13 1.33
C ARG A 41 12.97 -0.44 0.59
N TRP A 42 12.91 0.89 0.64
CA TRP A 42 11.93 1.65 -0.12
C TRP A 42 12.15 1.52 -1.63
N ARG A 43 13.39 1.61 -2.11
CA ARG A 43 13.71 1.43 -3.52
C ARG A 43 13.28 0.04 -4.04
N LYS A 44 13.37 -1.00 -3.22
CA LYS A 44 12.86 -2.34 -3.57
C LYS A 44 11.34 -2.39 -3.64
N ALA A 45 10.64 -1.63 -2.81
CA ALA A 45 9.18 -1.66 -2.70
C ALA A 45 8.46 -0.68 -3.64
N TYR A 46 9.06 0.48 -3.89
CA TYR A 46 8.48 1.64 -4.58
C TYR A 46 9.35 2.17 -5.72
N GLY A 47 10.55 1.61 -5.96
CA GLY A 47 11.42 2.07 -7.04
C GLY A 47 10.79 1.84 -8.41
N GLY A 48 10.89 2.82 -9.30
CA GLY A 48 10.21 2.81 -10.60
C GLY A 48 8.70 3.00 -10.55
N MET A 49 8.12 3.29 -9.37
CA MET A 49 6.71 3.63 -9.21
C MET A 49 6.57 5.15 -9.10
N SER A 50 5.76 5.76 -9.97
CA SER A 50 5.40 7.18 -9.86
C SER A 50 4.49 7.44 -8.66
N VAL A 51 4.43 8.70 -8.20
CA VAL A 51 3.54 9.11 -7.10
C VAL A 51 2.07 8.77 -7.41
N ASN A 52 1.66 8.90 -8.68
CA ASN A 52 0.32 8.56 -9.13
C ASN A 52 0.03 7.06 -9.06
N GLU A 53 1.01 6.22 -9.39
CA GLU A 53 0.87 4.76 -9.28
C GLU A 53 0.79 4.31 -7.82
N ALA A 54 1.56 4.94 -6.92
CA ALA A 54 1.48 4.67 -5.49
C ALA A 54 0.12 5.06 -4.89
N GLN A 55 -0.42 6.23 -5.27
CA GLN A 55 -1.75 6.66 -4.87
C GLN A 55 -2.83 5.72 -5.41
N ARG A 56 -2.72 5.33 -6.69
CA ARG A 56 -3.66 4.40 -7.32
C ARG A 56 -3.64 3.03 -6.65
N LEU A 57 -2.46 2.52 -6.28
CA LEU A 57 -2.32 1.24 -5.59
C LEU A 57 -3.05 1.28 -4.24
N LYS A 58 -2.85 2.33 -3.45
CA LYS A 58 -3.52 2.51 -2.14
C LYS A 58 -5.04 2.57 -2.25
N GLU A 59 -5.55 3.25 -3.28
CA GLU A 59 -6.99 3.29 -3.57
C GLU A 59 -7.54 1.91 -3.93
N LEU A 60 -6.82 1.18 -4.78
CA LEU A 60 -7.19 -0.19 -5.17
C LEU A 60 -7.16 -1.15 -3.99
N GLU A 61 -6.17 -1.06 -3.11
CA GLU A 61 -6.11 -1.86 -1.88
C GLU A 61 -7.30 -1.58 -0.95
N LYS A 62 -7.66 -0.31 -0.77
CA LYS A 62 -8.82 0.10 0.03
C LYS A 62 -10.12 -0.43 -0.55
N GLU A 63 -10.30 -0.30 -1.86
CA GLU A 63 -11.51 -0.80 -2.52
C GLU A 63 -11.56 -2.34 -2.51
N ASN A 64 -10.44 -3.02 -2.70
CA ASN A 64 -10.37 -4.48 -2.62
C ASN A 64 -10.76 -4.98 -1.22
N ALA A 65 -10.28 -4.32 -0.16
CA ALA A 65 -10.68 -4.63 1.21
C ALA A 65 -12.18 -4.44 1.44
N ARG A 66 -12.75 -3.35 0.92
CA ARG A 66 -14.20 -3.07 0.98
C ARG A 66 -15.01 -4.15 0.24
N LEU A 67 -14.60 -4.49 -0.97
CA LEU A 67 -15.28 -5.49 -1.80
C LEU A 67 -15.23 -6.88 -1.17
N LYS A 68 -14.07 -7.28 -0.61
CA LYS A 68 -13.94 -8.56 0.12
C LYS A 68 -14.89 -8.64 1.31
N ARG A 69 -15.03 -7.54 2.07
CA ARG A 69 -15.96 -7.48 3.21
C ARG A 69 -17.41 -7.65 2.75
N LEU A 70 -17.84 -6.89 1.74
CA LEU A 70 -19.19 -6.98 1.20
C LEU A 70 -19.49 -8.37 0.63
N LEU A 71 -18.52 -8.99 -0.05
CA LEU A 71 -18.66 -10.34 -0.57
C LEU A 71 -18.87 -11.36 0.55
N ALA A 72 -18.05 -11.30 1.61
CA ALA A 72 -18.20 -12.18 2.76
C ALA A 72 -19.55 -12.04 3.45
N GLU A 73 -20.03 -10.80 3.65
CA GLU A 73 -21.37 -10.51 4.20
C GLU A 73 -22.47 -11.15 3.34
N ARG A 74 -22.40 -10.98 2.01
CA ARG A 74 -23.40 -11.57 1.08
C ARG A 74 -23.34 -13.09 1.01
N MET A 75 -22.15 -13.68 1.11
CA MET A 75 -22.01 -15.14 1.16
C MET A 75 -22.68 -15.71 2.42
N LEU A 76 -22.43 -15.10 3.58
CA LEU A 76 -23.07 -15.46 4.84
C LEU A 76 -24.60 -15.37 4.77
N GLU A 77 -25.15 -14.27 4.23
CA GLU A 77 -26.59 -14.13 4.02
C GLU A 77 -27.14 -15.22 3.09
N ASN A 78 -26.42 -15.55 2.02
CA ASN A 78 -26.85 -16.57 1.07
C ASN A 78 -26.87 -17.97 1.70
N ASP A 79 -25.85 -18.30 2.49
CA ASP A 79 -25.76 -19.59 3.18
C ASP A 79 -26.90 -19.75 4.21
N LEU A 80 -27.19 -18.70 4.99
CA LEU A 80 -28.34 -18.69 5.91
C LEU A 80 -29.68 -18.89 5.17
N LEU A 81 -29.88 -18.22 4.03
CA LEU A 81 -31.10 -18.39 3.24
C LEU A 81 -31.24 -19.81 2.71
N LYS A 82 -30.14 -20.42 2.23
CA LYS A 82 -30.14 -21.82 1.79
C LYS A 82 -30.47 -22.79 2.92
N GLU A 83 -29.89 -22.60 4.11
CA GLU A 83 -30.21 -23.43 5.28
C GLU A 83 -31.68 -23.34 5.68
N LEU A 84 -32.26 -22.13 5.66
CA LEU A 84 -33.67 -21.92 5.98
C LEU A 84 -34.61 -22.60 4.96
N LEU A 85 -34.24 -22.59 3.68
CA LEU A 85 -34.99 -23.27 2.63
C LEU A 85 -34.90 -24.80 2.77
N GLN A 86 -33.72 -25.33 3.11
CA GLN A 86 -33.53 -26.76 3.34
C GLN A 86 -34.29 -27.27 4.59
N LYS A 87 -34.41 -26.46 5.64
CA LYS A 87 -35.17 -26.82 6.86
C LYS A 87 -36.70 -26.79 6.69
N LYS A 88 -37.21 -26.18 5.62
CA LYS A 88 -38.65 -26.08 5.33
C LYS A 88 -39.16 -27.14 4.36
N GLY A 89 -38.25 -27.92 3.76
CA GLY A 89 -38.57 -29.04 2.85
C GLY A 89 -38.59 -30.39 3.55
#